data_AF-A0A829H7Z1-F1
#
_entry.id   AF-A0A829H7Z1-F1
#
_cell.length_a   1.000
_cell.length_b   1.000
_cell.length_c   1.000
_cell.angle_alpha   90.00
_cell.angle_beta   90.00
_cell.angle_gamma   90.00
#
_symmetry.space_group_name_H-M   'P 1'
#
loop_
_entity.id
_entity.type
_entity.pdbx_description
1 polymer ?
#
loop_
_entity_poly.entity_id
_entity_poly.type
_entity_poly.pdbx_seq_one_letter_code
_entity_poly.pdbx_strand_id
1 'polypeptide(L)'
;VAAAQQLQVPVVTGQWRRSDGQPTSEAAARQARYAFLAATAAEQHAEVVMTAHHADDQLETILFRLARSGDPAALIGIRADRAWHGRRLVRPLLPYSKAMIRSYADQHNVRFCEDSSNADPHYARNQLRHQVIPAFKKQNTQLLAHIQTFTMEQTGLLALAEAQLAEWLQRLQVDDATVNWRAASPQPEAVQRLLLKKICSNGNPTLIASYFRQF
;
A
#
# COMPACT_ATOMS: atom_id res chain seq x y z
N VAL A 1 -17.12 20.07 6.33
CA VAL A 1 -18.58 20.27 6.52
C VAL A 1 -19.10 21.40 5.65
N ALA A 2 -18.59 22.63 5.76
CA ALA A 2 -19.03 23.77 4.93
C ALA A 2 -18.96 23.50 3.40
N ALA A 3 -17.86 22.94 2.91
CA ALA A 3 -17.74 22.59 1.48
C ALA A 3 -18.76 21.52 1.02
N ALA A 4 -19.08 20.54 1.86
CA ALA A 4 -20.06 19.51 1.57
C ALA A 4 -21.48 20.10 1.48
N GLN A 5 -21.81 21.04 2.37
CA GLN A 5 -23.07 21.79 2.32
C GLN A 5 -23.19 22.62 1.04
N GLN A 6 -22.12 23.31 0.65
CA GLN A 6 -22.10 24.10 -0.58
C GLN A 6 -22.31 23.24 -1.85
N LEU A 7 -21.75 22.03 -1.85
CA LEU A 7 -21.90 21.06 -2.94
C LEU A 7 -23.16 20.18 -2.83
N GLN A 8 -24.00 20.41 -1.82
CA GLN A 8 -25.20 19.62 -1.54
C GLN A 8 -24.95 18.11 -1.43
N VAL A 9 -23.79 17.72 -0.90
CA VAL A 9 -23.45 16.31 -0.67
C VAL A 9 -23.58 15.96 0.82
N PRO A 10 -24.14 14.78 1.14
CA PRO A 10 -24.20 14.30 2.52
C PRO A 10 -22.80 14.22 3.16
N VAL A 11 -22.71 14.52 4.45
CA VAL A 11 -21.46 14.44 5.21
C VAL A 11 -21.67 13.68 6.51
N VAL A 12 -20.81 12.68 6.73
CA VAL A 12 -20.72 11.95 8.00
C VAL A 12 -19.39 12.31 8.65
N THR A 13 -19.42 12.65 9.93
CA THR A 13 -18.22 13.04 10.70
C THR A 13 -17.98 12.07 11.84
N GLY A 14 -16.72 11.72 12.07
CA GLY A 14 -16.29 10.87 13.19
C GLY A 14 -15.18 11.54 13.97
N GLN A 15 -15.10 11.24 15.27
CA GLN A 15 -14.03 11.70 16.15
C GLN A 15 -13.29 10.49 16.72
N TRP A 16 -11.97 10.50 16.62
CA TRP A 16 -11.12 9.50 17.26
C TRP A 16 -10.44 10.14 18.47
N ARG A 17 -10.78 9.67 19.68
CA ARG A 17 -10.12 10.08 20.91
C ARG A 17 -8.85 9.26 21.11
N ARG A 18 -7.76 9.96 21.40
CA ARG A 18 -6.48 9.34 21.75
C ARG A 18 -6.58 8.78 23.16
N SER A 19 -6.04 7.59 23.39
CA SER A 19 -5.83 7.08 24.75
C SER A 19 -4.70 7.86 25.43
N ASP A 20 -4.93 8.30 26.66
CA ASP A 20 -3.93 9.05 27.42
C ASP A 20 -2.66 8.21 27.62
N GLY A 21 -1.50 8.81 27.33
CA GLY A 21 -0.18 8.22 27.60
C GLY A 21 0.45 7.37 26.49
N GLN A 22 -0.21 7.12 25.36
CA GLN A 22 0.44 6.46 24.21
C GLN A 22 0.84 7.45 23.10
N PRO A 23 2.10 7.41 22.62
CA PRO A 23 2.51 8.19 21.47
C PRO A 23 1.65 7.82 20.26
N THR A 24 1.06 8.83 19.63
CA THR A 24 0.13 8.61 18.51
C THR A 24 0.94 8.17 17.30
N SER A 25 0.78 6.92 16.86
CA SER A 25 1.41 6.47 15.62
C SER A 25 0.53 6.83 14.42
N GLU A 26 1.17 7.20 13.32
CA GLU A 26 0.48 7.41 12.04
C GLU A 26 -0.28 6.14 11.60
N ALA A 27 0.24 4.96 11.97
CA ALA A 27 -0.42 3.69 11.75
C ALA A 27 -1.76 3.57 12.50
N ALA A 28 -1.81 3.94 13.78
CA ALA A 28 -3.04 3.93 14.58
C ALA A 28 -4.08 4.93 14.04
N ALA A 29 -3.65 6.16 13.71
CA ALA A 29 -4.53 7.16 13.11
C ALA A 29 -5.09 6.69 11.75
N ARG A 30 -4.25 6.05 10.93
CA ARG A 30 -4.68 5.44 9.68
C ARG A 30 -5.68 4.32 9.93
N GLN A 31 -5.43 3.42 10.88
CA GLN A 31 -6.35 2.32 11.20
C GLN A 31 -7.73 2.86 11.64
N ALA A 32 -7.75 3.85 12.53
CA ALA A 32 -9.00 4.48 12.98
C ALA A 32 -9.78 5.11 11.81
N ARG A 33 -9.10 5.83 10.91
CA ARG A 33 -9.72 6.42 9.71
C ARG A 33 -10.35 5.36 8.81
N TYR A 34 -9.64 4.27 8.56
CA TYR A 34 -10.12 3.18 7.70
C TYR A 34 -11.28 2.41 8.35
N ALA A 35 -11.26 2.22 9.68
CA ALA A 35 -12.38 1.63 10.41
C ALA A 35 -13.64 2.49 10.31
N PHE A 36 -13.50 3.81 10.51
CA PHE A 36 -14.61 4.76 10.34
C PHE A 36 -15.18 4.72 8.91
N LEU A 37 -14.32 4.81 7.89
CA LEU A 37 -14.77 4.73 6.49
C LEU A 37 -15.50 3.42 6.17
N ALA A 38 -15.06 2.30 6.76
CA ALA A 38 -15.67 0.99 6.52
C ALA A 38 -17.06 0.91 7.15
N ALA A 39 -17.21 1.40 8.39
CA ALA A 39 -18.49 1.48 9.08
C ALA A 39 -19.48 2.38 8.33
N THR A 40 -19.05 3.60 7.98
CA THR A 40 -19.89 4.54 7.22
C THR A 40 -20.31 3.97 5.87
N ALA A 41 -19.39 3.32 5.13
CA ALA A 41 -19.73 2.69 3.86
C ALA A 41 -20.74 1.54 4.01
N ALA A 42 -20.71 0.83 5.15
CA ALA A 42 -21.70 -0.20 5.47
C ALA A 42 -23.08 0.40 5.74
N GLU A 43 -23.17 1.40 6.60
CA GLU A 43 -24.41 2.10 6.95
C GLU A 43 -25.07 2.77 5.74
N GLN A 44 -24.26 3.31 4.84
CA GLN A 44 -24.75 4.00 3.63
C GLN A 44 -24.93 3.06 2.43
N HIS A 45 -24.76 1.74 2.61
CA HIS A 45 -24.82 0.75 1.53
C HIS A 45 -23.93 1.10 0.32
N ALA A 46 -22.78 1.74 0.55
CA ALA A 46 -21.88 2.16 -0.51
C ALA A 46 -21.10 0.96 -1.07
N GLU A 47 -21.09 0.80 -2.39
CA GLU A 47 -20.31 -0.23 -3.10
C GLU A 47 -18.84 0.18 -3.30
N VAL A 48 -18.59 1.49 -3.36
CA VAL A 48 -17.29 2.08 -3.68
C VAL A 48 -16.95 3.15 -2.66
N VAL A 49 -15.73 3.08 -2.12
CA VAL A 49 -15.11 4.15 -1.35
C VAL A 49 -13.98 4.77 -2.17
N MET A 50 -13.99 6.09 -2.32
CA MET A 50 -12.94 6.82 -3.03
C MET A 50 -12.05 7.56 -2.05
N THR A 51 -10.73 7.54 -2.28
CA THR A 51 -9.77 8.33 -1.51
C THR A 51 -8.87 9.14 -2.42
N ALA A 52 -8.53 10.36 -2.00
CA ALA A 52 -7.78 11.34 -2.79
C ALA A 52 -6.26 11.11 -2.79
N HIS A 53 -5.80 9.85 -2.74
CA HIS A 53 -4.38 9.57 -2.86
C HIS A 53 -3.88 9.95 -4.26
N HIS A 54 -2.69 10.53 -4.34
CA HIS A 54 -2.10 11.07 -5.57
C HIS A 54 -0.68 10.53 -5.83
N ALA A 55 -0.08 10.87 -6.97
CA ALA A 55 1.22 10.32 -7.39
C ALA A 55 2.36 10.57 -6.38
N ASP A 56 2.33 11.70 -5.66
CA ASP A 56 3.30 11.97 -4.60
C ASP A 56 3.16 11.01 -3.41
N ASP A 57 1.93 10.57 -3.07
CA ASP A 57 1.69 9.60 -1.99
C ASP A 57 2.20 8.21 -2.39
N GLN A 58 2.13 7.91 -3.69
CA GLN A 58 2.67 6.69 -4.27
C GLN A 58 4.19 6.65 -4.09
N LEU A 59 4.88 7.72 -4.48
CA LEU A 59 6.33 7.85 -4.28
C LEU A 59 6.69 7.75 -2.79
N GLU A 60 5.98 8.48 -1.92
CA GLU A 60 6.21 8.42 -0.47
C GLU A 60 6.04 7.00 0.08
N THR A 61 4.98 6.31 -0.33
CA THR A 61 4.72 4.94 0.12
C THR A 61 5.79 3.97 -0.33
N ILE A 62 6.28 4.09 -1.58
CA ILE A 62 7.33 3.23 -2.12
C ILE A 62 8.63 3.45 -1.38
N LEU A 63 9.08 4.71 -1.23
CA LEU A 63 10.32 5.02 -0.52
C LEU A 63 10.25 4.58 0.94
N PHE A 64 9.12 4.81 1.61
CA PHE A 64 8.93 4.38 2.99
C PHE A 64 9.01 2.87 3.15
N ARG A 65 8.36 2.10 2.27
CA ARG A 65 8.38 0.64 2.31
C ARG A 65 9.75 0.07 1.94
N LEU A 66 10.40 0.67 0.95
CA LEU A 66 11.76 0.32 0.56
C LEU A 66 12.72 0.47 1.75
N ALA A 67 12.69 1.63 2.42
CA ALA A 67 13.53 1.89 3.58
C ALA A 67 13.20 0.99 4.78
N ARG A 68 11.95 0.54 4.92
CA ARG A 68 11.50 -0.25 6.09
C ARG A 68 11.75 -1.75 5.95
N SER A 69 11.48 -2.35 4.78
CA SER A 69 11.55 -3.81 4.62
C SER A 69 12.28 -4.27 3.36
N GLY A 70 12.47 -3.39 2.36
CA GLY A 70 13.06 -3.76 1.08
C GLY A 70 12.27 -4.82 0.30
N ASP A 71 11.04 -5.14 0.73
CA ASP A 71 10.27 -6.25 0.17
C ASP A 71 9.69 -5.87 -1.21
N PRO A 72 10.09 -6.55 -2.30
CA PRO A 72 9.64 -6.19 -3.65
C PRO A 72 8.12 -6.21 -3.81
N ALA A 73 7.44 -7.15 -3.15
CA ALA A 73 5.98 -7.23 -3.17
C ALA A 73 5.33 -5.98 -2.53
N ALA A 74 6.01 -5.34 -1.58
CA ALA A 74 5.56 -4.13 -0.93
C ALA A 74 5.76 -2.87 -1.81
N LEU A 75 6.65 -2.94 -2.82
CA LEU A 75 7.00 -1.82 -3.71
C LEU A 75 5.97 -1.54 -4.81
N ILE A 76 4.88 -2.32 -4.91
CA ILE A 76 3.70 -1.93 -5.71
C ILE A 76 3.02 -0.66 -5.20
N GLY A 77 3.38 -0.21 -3.98
CA GLY A 77 2.86 0.98 -3.36
C GLY A 77 1.36 0.89 -3.06
N ILE A 78 0.64 1.90 -3.51
CA ILE A 78 -0.80 2.08 -3.39
C ILE A 78 -1.47 1.58 -4.68
N ARG A 79 -2.41 0.63 -4.57
CA ARG A 79 -3.20 0.15 -5.71
C ARG A 79 -4.28 1.16 -6.09
N ALA A 80 -4.48 1.42 -7.38
CA ALA A 80 -5.53 2.32 -7.86
C ALA A 80 -6.94 1.80 -7.52
N ASP A 81 -7.13 0.49 -7.56
CA ASP A 81 -8.36 -0.22 -7.22
C ASP A 81 -8.03 -1.53 -6.47
N ARG A 82 -8.84 -1.87 -5.47
CA ARG A 82 -8.73 -3.11 -4.70
C ARG A 82 -10.03 -3.44 -3.99
N ALA A 83 -10.27 -4.73 -3.77
CA ALA A 83 -11.22 -5.20 -2.77
C ALA A 83 -10.81 -4.72 -1.36
N TRP A 84 -11.80 -4.30 -0.57
CA TRP A 84 -11.63 -3.70 0.75
C TRP A 84 -12.94 -3.80 1.56
N HIS A 85 -12.96 -4.58 2.64
CA HIS A 85 -14.13 -4.86 3.49
C HIS A 85 -15.43 -5.21 2.73
N GLY A 86 -15.33 -6.13 1.75
CA GLY A 86 -16.48 -6.55 0.93
C GLY A 86 -16.93 -5.51 -0.11
N ARG A 87 -16.14 -4.46 -0.34
CA ARG A 87 -16.42 -3.35 -1.27
C ARG A 87 -15.19 -3.01 -2.11
N ARG A 88 -15.29 -2.02 -2.99
CA ARG A 88 -14.13 -1.48 -3.74
C ARG A 88 -13.57 -0.22 -3.08
N LEU A 89 -12.25 -0.10 -3.05
CA LEU A 89 -11.54 1.10 -2.61
C LEU A 89 -10.71 1.66 -3.77
N VAL A 90 -11.19 2.78 -4.33
CA VAL A 90 -10.67 3.40 -5.55
C VAL A 90 -9.91 4.69 -5.25
N ARG A 91 -8.90 5.00 -6.05
CA ARG A 91 -8.05 6.21 -5.94
C ARG A 91 -7.93 6.91 -7.28
N PRO A 92 -8.95 7.67 -7.70
CA PRO A 92 -8.97 8.28 -9.03
C PRO A 92 -7.83 9.28 -9.25
N LEU A 93 -7.32 9.89 -8.18
CA LEU A 93 -6.30 10.93 -8.26
C LEU A 93 -4.86 10.39 -8.30
N LEU A 94 -4.67 9.07 -8.21
CA LEU A 94 -3.34 8.44 -8.14
C LEU A 94 -2.43 8.77 -9.33
N PRO A 95 -2.94 8.95 -10.57
CA PRO A 95 -2.12 9.35 -11.71
C PRO A 95 -1.65 10.82 -11.67
N TYR A 96 -2.25 11.68 -10.86
CA TYR A 96 -1.99 13.12 -10.87
C TYR A 96 -1.02 13.51 -9.76
N SER A 97 -0.16 14.49 -10.03
CA SER A 97 0.73 15.04 -9.00
C SER A 97 -0.01 15.99 -8.06
N LYS A 98 0.52 16.19 -6.85
CA LYS A 98 0.01 17.21 -5.93
C LYS A 98 0.01 18.61 -6.55
N ALA A 99 1.00 18.92 -7.38
CA ALA A 99 1.10 20.20 -8.09
C ALA A 99 -0.04 20.38 -9.11
N MET A 100 -0.37 19.33 -9.88
CA MET A 100 -1.50 19.37 -10.81
C MET A 100 -2.83 19.55 -10.08
N ILE A 101 -3.01 18.84 -8.96
CA ILE A 101 -4.23 18.95 -8.13
C ILE A 101 -4.36 20.37 -7.55
N ARG A 102 -3.25 20.96 -7.08
CA ARG A 102 -3.24 22.37 -6.63
C ARG A 102 -3.56 23.34 -7.76
N SER A 103 -2.92 23.20 -8.91
CA SER A 103 -3.20 24.03 -10.08
C SER A 103 -4.67 23.95 -10.50
N TYR A 104 -5.27 22.76 -10.46
CA TYR A 104 -6.69 22.58 -10.72
C TYR A 104 -7.55 23.29 -9.67
N ALA A 105 -7.23 23.15 -8.38
CA ALA A 105 -7.94 23.83 -7.31
C ALA A 105 -7.87 25.36 -7.47
N ASP A 106 -6.71 25.91 -7.81
CA ASP A 106 -6.52 27.34 -8.02
C ASP A 106 -7.31 27.86 -9.23
N GLN A 107 -7.22 27.16 -10.38
CA GLN A 107 -7.93 27.51 -11.61
C GLN A 107 -9.46 27.52 -11.43
N HIS A 108 -9.97 26.61 -10.60
CA HIS A 108 -11.41 26.45 -10.35
C HIS A 108 -11.88 27.09 -9.03
N ASN A 109 -11.01 27.83 -8.33
CA ASN A 109 -11.29 28.45 -7.03
C ASN A 109 -11.86 27.46 -5.98
N VAL A 110 -11.37 26.22 -6.00
CA VAL A 110 -11.77 25.19 -5.03
C VAL A 110 -11.13 25.52 -3.69
N ARG A 111 -11.96 25.86 -2.71
CA ARG A 111 -11.50 26.12 -1.33
C ARG A 111 -11.16 24.80 -0.65
N PHE A 112 -9.98 24.72 -0.03
CA PHE A 112 -9.54 23.58 0.77
C PHE A 112 -8.87 24.04 2.06
N CYS A 113 -8.78 23.14 3.04
CA CYS A 113 -8.04 23.35 4.28
C CYS A 113 -6.74 22.54 4.25
N GLU A 114 -5.65 23.11 4.76
CA GLU A 114 -4.41 22.35 4.98
C GLU A 114 -4.40 21.74 6.39
N ASP A 115 -4.12 20.44 6.47
CA ASP A 115 -3.97 19.74 7.74
C ASP A 115 -2.60 20.07 8.36
N SER A 116 -2.62 20.65 9.56
CA SER A 116 -1.44 21.12 10.29
C SER A 116 -0.48 19.98 10.68
N SER A 117 -0.97 18.74 10.78
CA SER A 117 -0.13 17.57 11.09
C SER A 117 0.86 17.22 9.97
N ASN A 118 0.66 17.74 8.76
CA ASN A 118 1.58 17.56 7.64
C ASN A 118 2.94 18.24 7.84
N ALA A 119 3.07 19.15 8.80
CA ALA A 119 4.30 19.88 9.10
C ALA A 119 5.14 19.23 10.21
N ASP A 120 4.68 18.18 10.88
CA ASP A 120 5.37 17.62 12.04
C ASP A 120 6.58 16.74 11.63
N PRO A 121 7.83 17.15 11.93
CA PRO A 121 9.03 16.44 11.48
C PRO A 121 9.30 15.11 12.20
N HIS A 122 8.54 14.78 13.25
CA HIS A 122 8.76 13.54 14.03
C HIS A 122 8.32 12.28 13.28
N TYR A 123 7.44 12.40 12.28
CA TYR A 123 6.99 11.26 11.50
C TYR A 123 7.93 11.02 10.31
N ALA A 124 8.43 9.78 10.20
CA ALA A 124 9.35 9.37 9.11
C ALA A 124 8.81 9.68 7.71
N ARG A 125 7.49 9.65 7.52
CA ARG A 125 6.84 10.04 6.27
C ARG A 125 6.92 11.54 5.99
N ASN A 126 6.75 12.37 7.02
CA ASN A 126 6.93 13.82 6.88
C ASN A 126 8.40 14.16 6.55
N GLN A 127 9.37 13.43 7.11
CA GLN A 127 10.78 13.59 6.73
C GLN A 127 11.01 13.26 5.24
N LEU A 128 10.47 12.14 4.76
CA LEU A 128 10.53 11.80 3.33
C LEU A 128 9.93 12.91 2.46
N ARG A 129 8.76 13.42 2.85
CA ARG A 129 8.02 14.44 2.11
C ARG A 129 8.74 15.79 2.04
N HIS A 130 9.39 16.21 3.13
CA HIS A 130 10.01 17.53 3.22
C HIS A 130 11.49 17.55 2.84
N GLN A 131 12.20 16.44 2.99
CA GLN A 131 13.67 16.41 2.80
C GLN A 131 14.09 15.58 1.59
N VAL A 132 13.50 14.40 1.38
CA VAL A 132 13.98 13.44 0.37
C VAL A 132 13.28 13.64 -0.99
N ILE A 133 11.94 13.62 -0.99
CA ILE A 133 11.14 13.74 -2.21
C ILE A 133 11.44 15.03 -3.00
N PRO A 134 11.59 16.22 -2.36
CA PRO A 134 11.90 17.44 -3.10
C PRO A 134 13.26 17.36 -3.82
N ALA A 135 14.27 16.77 -3.19
CA ALA A 135 15.59 16.59 -3.80
C ALA A 135 15.52 15.67 -5.03
N PHE A 136 14.80 14.54 -4.93
CA PHE A 136 14.58 13.62 -6.05
C PHE A 136 13.85 14.30 -7.21
N LYS A 137 12.79 15.06 -6.91
CA LYS A 137 12.04 15.80 -7.94
C LYS A 137 12.87 16.90 -8.62
N LYS A 138 13.78 17.54 -7.88
CA LYS A 138 14.70 18.54 -8.43
C LYS A 138 15.69 17.89 -9.40
N GLN A 139 16.14 16.67 -9.11
CA GLN A 139 17.06 15.94 -9.98
C GLN A 139 16.39 15.47 -11.27
N ASN A 140 15.12 15.06 -11.21
CA ASN A 140 14.39 14.61 -12.39
C ASN A 140 12.90 15.00 -12.34
N THR A 141 12.49 15.87 -13.27
CA THR A 141 11.10 16.32 -13.39
C THR A 141 10.13 15.20 -13.81
N GLN A 142 10.63 14.15 -14.46
CA GLN A 142 9.85 12.97 -14.87
C GLN A 142 9.73 11.90 -13.77
N LEU A 143 10.27 12.14 -12.57
CA LEU A 143 10.29 11.16 -11.48
C LEU A 143 8.92 10.52 -11.21
N LEU A 144 7.85 11.32 -11.15
CA LEU A 144 6.52 10.78 -10.83
C LEU A 144 6.00 9.86 -11.95
N ALA A 145 6.28 10.18 -13.21
CA ALA A 145 5.95 9.31 -14.34
C ALA A 145 6.75 8.00 -14.29
N HIS A 146 8.05 8.07 -13.98
CA HIS A 146 8.88 6.88 -13.81
C HIS A 146 8.39 5.98 -12.66
N ILE A 147 7.95 6.57 -11.55
CA ILE A 147 7.36 5.82 -10.43
C ILE A 147 6.06 5.13 -10.84
N GLN A 148 5.22 5.79 -11.64
CA GLN A 148 3.99 5.18 -12.16
C GLN A 148 4.32 3.98 -13.04
N THR A 149 5.23 4.13 -14.01
CA THR A 149 5.72 3.04 -14.87
C THR A 149 6.28 1.90 -14.04
N PHE A 150 7.18 2.20 -13.09
CA PHE A 150 7.76 1.21 -12.18
C PHE A 150 6.67 0.43 -11.45
N THR A 151 5.67 1.09 -10.88
CA THR A 151 4.61 0.40 -10.13
C THR A 151 3.70 -0.46 -11.00
N MET A 152 3.44 -0.02 -12.23
CA MET A 152 2.68 -0.79 -13.22
C MET A 152 3.44 -2.05 -13.61
N GLU A 153 4.72 -1.93 -13.94
CA GLU A 153 5.58 -3.06 -14.31
C GLU A 153 5.76 -4.03 -13.12
N GLN A 154 6.01 -3.53 -11.91
CA GLN A 154 6.11 -4.37 -10.71
C GLN A 154 4.81 -5.14 -10.43
N THR A 155 3.66 -4.52 -10.66
CA THR A 155 2.37 -5.20 -10.53
C THR A 155 2.23 -6.34 -11.53
N GLY A 156 2.64 -6.13 -12.80
CA GLY A 156 2.66 -7.17 -13.82
C GLY A 156 3.62 -8.30 -13.49
N LEU A 157 4.85 -7.98 -13.08
CA LEU A 157 5.85 -8.98 -12.67
C LEU A 157 5.38 -9.82 -11.49
N LEU A 158 4.74 -9.21 -10.50
CA LEU A 158 4.18 -9.95 -9.36
C LEU A 158 3.01 -10.84 -9.77
N ALA A 159 2.14 -10.41 -10.68
CA ALA A 159 1.06 -11.27 -11.17
C ALA A 159 1.61 -12.52 -11.89
N LEU A 160 2.64 -12.35 -12.73
CA LEU A 160 3.34 -13.47 -13.37
C LEU A 160 4.00 -14.40 -12.33
N ALA A 161 4.67 -13.83 -11.34
CA ALA A 161 5.29 -14.59 -10.26
C ALA A 161 4.27 -15.34 -9.42
N GLU A 162 3.12 -14.73 -9.09
CA GLU A 162 2.04 -15.35 -8.33
C GLU A 162 1.45 -16.57 -9.06
N ALA A 163 1.24 -16.46 -10.37
CA ALA A 163 0.80 -17.58 -11.20
C ALA A 163 1.82 -18.73 -11.17
N GLN A 164 3.10 -18.43 -11.39
CA GLN A 164 4.17 -19.42 -11.37
C GLN A 164 4.34 -20.07 -9.99
N LEU A 165 4.24 -19.29 -8.92
CA LEU A 165 4.32 -19.79 -7.54
C LEU A 165 3.16 -20.75 -7.23
N ALA A 166 1.95 -20.49 -7.74
CA ALA A 166 0.81 -21.39 -7.56
C ALA A 166 1.06 -22.77 -8.19
N GLU A 167 1.64 -22.81 -9.39
CA GLU A 167 2.04 -24.08 -10.03
C GLU A 167 3.12 -24.82 -9.22
N TRP A 168 4.08 -24.08 -8.67
CA TRP A 168 5.10 -24.68 -7.80
C TRP A 168 4.51 -25.29 -6.54
N LEU A 169 3.53 -24.65 -5.90
CA LEU A 169 2.88 -25.23 -4.71
C LEU A 169 2.23 -26.58 -5.02
N GLN A 170 1.60 -26.74 -6.19
CA GLN A 170 1.05 -28.02 -6.63
C GLN A 170 2.17 -29.06 -6.84
N ARG A 171 3.27 -28.66 -7.48
CA ARG A 171 4.41 -29.54 -7.74
C ARG A 171 5.13 -30.00 -6.48
N LEU A 172 5.21 -29.15 -5.46
CA LEU A 172 5.88 -29.43 -4.20
C LEU A 172 5.04 -30.29 -3.25
N GLN A 173 3.81 -30.65 -3.66
CA GLN A 173 2.90 -31.49 -2.86
C GLN A 173 2.76 -30.95 -1.43
N VAL A 174 2.52 -29.64 -1.31
CA VAL A 174 2.37 -28.98 -0.01
C VAL A 174 1.05 -29.44 0.61
N ASP A 175 1.12 -30.13 1.75
CA ASP A 175 -0.01 -30.40 2.62
C ASP A 175 0.09 -29.59 3.93
N ASP A 176 -0.86 -29.77 4.85
CA ASP A 176 -0.97 -28.95 6.07
C ASP A 176 0.28 -29.00 6.98
N ALA A 177 1.18 -29.97 6.79
CA ALA A 177 2.35 -30.15 7.65
C ALA A 177 3.64 -30.57 6.94
N THR A 178 3.66 -30.78 5.62
CA THR A 178 4.85 -31.24 4.90
C THR A 178 4.99 -30.61 3.52
N VAL A 179 6.23 -30.52 3.05
CA VAL A 179 6.57 -30.05 1.71
C VAL A 179 7.69 -30.91 1.12
N ASN A 180 7.52 -31.38 -0.12
CA ASN A 180 8.56 -32.08 -0.84
C ASN A 180 9.55 -31.09 -1.46
N TRP A 181 10.63 -30.76 -0.74
CA TRP A 181 11.59 -29.75 -1.16
C TRP A 181 12.53 -30.20 -2.30
N ARG A 182 12.53 -31.48 -2.68
CA ARG A 182 13.48 -32.03 -3.65
C ARG A 182 13.42 -31.32 -5.01
N ALA A 183 12.23 -30.90 -5.43
CA ALA A 183 12.05 -30.19 -6.69
C ALA A 183 12.48 -28.71 -6.63
N ALA A 184 12.48 -28.08 -5.44
CA ALA A 184 12.88 -26.69 -5.25
C ALA A 184 14.39 -26.53 -4.96
N SER A 185 15.04 -27.56 -4.39
CA SER A 185 16.47 -27.52 -4.02
C SER A 185 17.43 -27.08 -5.16
N PRO A 186 17.22 -27.46 -6.44
CA PRO A 186 18.09 -27.00 -7.53
C PRO A 186 17.86 -25.55 -7.98
N GLN A 187 16.80 -24.88 -7.50
CA GLN A 187 16.48 -23.51 -7.92
C GLN A 187 17.42 -22.48 -7.25
N PRO A 188 17.60 -21.29 -7.85
CA PRO A 188 18.35 -20.22 -7.21
C PRO A 188 17.81 -19.88 -5.82
N GLU A 189 18.69 -19.46 -4.90
CA GLU A 189 18.30 -19.13 -3.51
C GLU A 189 17.13 -18.12 -3.46
N ALA A 190 17.15 -17.11 -4.33
CA ALA A 190 16.06 -16.14 -4.41
C ALA A 190 14.69 -16.78 -4.72
N VAL A 191 14.65 -17.78 -5.62
CA VAL A 191 13.44 -18.52 -5.97
C VAL A 191 13.00 -19.40 -4.81
N GLN A 192 13.94 -20.11 -4.18
CA GLN A 192 13.68 -20.92 -2.98
C GLN A 192 13.07 -20.08 -1.85
N ARG A 193 13.60 -18.88 -1.61
CA ARG A 193 13.06 -17.93 -0.63
C ARG A 193 11.64 -17.47 -0.97
N LEU A 194 11.35 -17.21 -2.24
CA LEU A 194 9.99 -16.84 -2.68
C LEU A 194 9.00 -17.98 -2.45
N LEU A 195 9.40 -19.22 -2.76
CA LEU A 195 8.61 -20.42 -2.50
C LEU A 195 8.32 -20.59 -1.00
N LEU A 196 9.35 -20.51 -0.15
CA LEU A 196 9.18 -20.59 1.30
C LEU A 196 8.27 -19.49 1.84
N LYS A 197 8.47 -18.23 1.42
CA LYS A 197 7.59 -17.12 1.81
C LYS A 197 6.13 -17.39 1.42
N LYS A 198 5.89 -17.93 0.22
CA LYS A 198 4.54 -18.25 -0.25
C LYS A 198 3.91 -19.37 0.57
N ILE A 199 4.65 -20.44 0.86
CA ILE A 199 4.21 -21.56 1.70
C ILE A 199 3.82 -21.07 3.09
N CYS A 200 4.70 -20.32 3.77
CA CYS A 200 4.44 -19.77 5.11
C CYS A 200 3.30 -18.74 5.13
N SER A 201 2.95 -18.12 4.01
CA SER A 201 1.82 -17.17 3.92
C SER A 201 0.46 -17.84 3.74
N ASN A 202 0.43 -19.08 3.22
CA ASN A 202 -0.79 -19.86 3.00
C ASN A 202 -1.18 -20.74 4.21
N GLY A 203 -0.34 -20.78 5.26
CA GLY A 203 -0.52 -21.55 6.49
C GLY A 203 0.82 -21.61 7.26
N ASN A 204 0.81 -22.14 8.48
CA ASN A 204 2.04 -22.49 9.22
C ASN A 204 2.30 -24.01 9.07
N PRO A 205 2.73 -24.51 7.89
CA PRO A 205 3.12 -25.90 7.82
C PRO A 205 4.37 -26.09 8.68
N THR A 206 4.33 -27.09 9.56
CA THR A 206 5.50 -27.51 10.32
C THR A 206 6.55 -27.96 9.30
N LEU A 207 7.70 -27.29 9.21
CA LEU A 207 8.76 -27.75 8.31
C LEU A 207 9.36 -29.05 8.87
N ILE A 208 8.83 -30.21 8.49
CA ILE A 208 9.45 -31.49 8.84
C ILE A 208 10.71 -31.63 7.98
N ALA A 209 11.85 -31.27 8.56
CA ALA A 209 13.17 -31.48 7.99
C ALA A 209 13.56 -32.97 8.02
N SER A 210 12.82 -33.83 7.33
CA SER A 210 13.23 -35.22 7.11
C SER A 210 14.23 -35.38 5.95
N TYR A 211 14.57 -34.29 5.23
CA TYR A 211 15.47 -34.32 4.06
C TYR A 211 16.62 -33.29 4.07
N PHE A 212 16.98 -32.72 5.23
CA PHE A 212 18.23 -31.94 5.35
C PHE A 212 19.48 -32.79 5.67
N ARG A 213 19.35 -34.12 5.77
CA ARG A 213 20.49 -35.04 5.89
C ARG A 213 20.73 -35.76 4.57
N GLN A 214 21.42 -35.11 3.64
CA GLN A 214 22.32 -35.70 2.64
C GLN A 214 22.82 -34.58 1.71
N PHE A 215 23.70 -33.74 2.24
CA PHE A 215 24.81 -33.13 1.51
C PHE A 215 26.03 -33.23 2.42
#